data_AF-A0A5J5EJB8-F1
#
_entry.id   AF-A0A5J5EJB8-F1
#
_cell.length_a   1.000
_cell.length_b   1.000
_cell.length_c   1.000
_cell.angle_alpha   90.00
_cell.angle_beta   90.00
_cell.angle_gamma   90.00
#
_symmetry.space_group_name_H-M   'P 1'
#
loop_
_entity.id
_entity.type
_entity.pdbx_description
1 polymer ?
#
loop_
_entity_poly.entity_id
_entity_poly.type
_entity_poly.pdbx_seq_one_letter_code
_entity_poly.pdbx_strand_id
1 'polypeptide(L)'
;MAQPNWVAVAQAFQQIANQVALVPIKVGEPAGQHLQQQMMPQMGHMVGLLQSMMGLLQEQQQRMKQQMTQMQQLMLRMQQHMQQQVNQIAQGVVTLTNNQALLQMRLHNAACSVNAPLQYPAGVMVAMPQPHTRLDLIHLTANNCQVVAAVLALPDLPHNTPVLQRRKQIADFLGAPFN
;
A
#
# COMPACT_ATOMS: atom_id res chain seq x y z
N MET A 1 20.64 -10.16 -25.12
CA MET A 1 22.10 -10.25 -25.31
C MET A 1 22.51 -11.67 -24.96
N ALA A 2 22.99 -12.47 -25.93
CA ALA A 2 23.39 -13.85 -25.68
C ALA A 2 24.70 -13.85 -24.88
N GLN A 3 24.73 -14.55 -23.74
CA GLN A 3 25.95 -14.67 -22.95
C GLN A 3 26.95 -15.60 -23.67
N PRO A 4 28.26 -15.30 -23.63
CA PRO A 4 29.27 -16.18 -24.20
C PRO A 4 29.28 -17.52 -23.48
N ASN A 5 29.28 -18.63 -24.23
CA ASN A 5 29.38 -19.97 -23.67
C ASN A 5 30.85 -20.28 -23.33
N TRP A 6 31.30 -19.84 -22.16
CA TRP A 6 32.67 -20.01 -21.68
C TRP A 6 33.08 -21.47 -21.51
N VAL A 7 32.12 -22.38 -21.32
CA VAL A 7 32.37 -23.84 -21.30
C VAL A 7 32.83 -24.32 -22.68
N ALA A 8 32.22 -23.82 -23.75
CA ALA A 8 32.64 -24.14 -25.12
C ALA A 8 34.03 -23.56 -25.43
N VAL A 9 34.36 -22.38 -24.92
CA VAL A 9 35.70 -21.78 -25.08
C VAL A 9 36.77 -22.61 -24.34
N ALA A 10 36.49 -23.02 -23.10
CA ALA A 10 37.40 -23.88 -22.34
C ALA A 10 37.60 -25.26 -23.00
N GLN A 11 36.52 -25.86 -23.53
CA GLN A 11 36.59 -27.11 -24.29
C GLN A 11 37.40 -26.96 -25.59
N ALA A 12 37.26 -25.85 -26.31
CA ALA A 12 38.03 -25.59 -27.53
C ALA A 12 39.53 -25.49 -27.23
N PHE A 13 39.92 -24.81 -26.15
CA PHE A 13 41.32 -24.73 -25.72
C PHE A 13 41.89 -26.10 -25.31
N GLN A 14 41.09 -26.93 -24.62
CA GLN A 14 41.49 -28.30 -24.27
C GLN A 14 41.72 -29.17 -25.52
N GLN A 15 40.89 -28.99 -26.56
CA GLN A 15 41.06 -29.70 -27.83
C GLN A 15 42.31 -29.27 -28.59
N ILE A 16 42.63 -27.97 -28.61
CA ILE A 16 43.86 -27.46 -29.23
C ILE A 16 45.09 -28.03 -28.52
N ALA A 17 45.11 -28.05 -27.19
CA ALA A 17 46.21 -28.64 -26.42
C ALA A 17 46.43 -30.13 -26.74
N ASN A 18 45.35 -30.90 -26.92
CA ASN A 18 45.43 -32.30 -27.30
C ASN A 18 45.90 -32.51 -28.76
N GLN A 19 45.57 -31.60 -29.68
CA GLN A 19 46.04 -31.68 -31.06
C GLN A 19 47.52 -31.30 -31.19
N VAL A 20 48.02 -30.35 -30.42
CA VAL A 20 49.44 -29.99 -30.40
C VAL A 20 50.30 -31.13 -29.81
N ALA A 21 49.75 -31.94 -28.90
CA ALA A 21 50.40 -33.13 -28.36
C ALA A 21 50.56 -34.29 -29.39
N LEU A 22 49.89 -34.22 -30.54
CA LEU A 22 49.88 -35.27 -31.57
C LEU A 22 50.76 -34.99 -32.79
N VAL A 23 51.49 -33.87 -32.83
CA VAL A 23 52.43 -33.58 -33.92
C VAL A 23 53.71 -34.44 -33.73
N PRO A 24 54.07 -35.34 -34.65
CA PRO A 24 55.29 -36.14 -34.54
C PRO A 24 56.50 -35.23 -34.74
N ILE A 25 57.24 -34.96 -33.66
CA ILE A 25 58.52 -34.24 -33.73
C ILE A 25 59.57 -35.19 -34.29
N LYS A 26 60.18 -34.84 -35.42
CA LYS A 26 61.37 -35.51 -35.94
C LYS A 26 62.49 -35.48 -34.88
N VAL A 27 63.10 -36.65 -34.69
CA VAL A 27 64.20 -36.98 -33.78
C VAL A 27 65.25 -35.85 -33.68
N GLY A 28 65.47 -35.30 -32.47
CA GLY A 28 66.65 -34.46 -32.23
C GLY A 28 66.68 -33.55 -30.99
N GLU A 29 65.56 -32.98 -30.53
CA GLU A 29 65.56 -32.09 -29.35
C GLU A 29 64.25 -32.19 -28.55
N PRO A 30 64.29 -32.16 -27.20
CA PRO A 30 63.11 -32.27 -26.34
C PRO A 30 62.35 -30.94 -26.24
N ALA A 31 62.06 -30.28 -27.37
CA ALA A 31 61.28 -29.04 -27.38
C ALA A 31 59.81 -29.28 -26.96
N GLY A 32 59.25 -30.45 -27.27
CA GLY A 32 57.86 -30.81 -26.94
C GLY A 32 57.60 -31.00 -25.44
N GLN A 33 58.56 -31.53 -24.69
CA GLN A 33 58.43 -31.71 -23.23
C GLN A 33 58.59 -30.39 -22.47
N HIS A 34 59.43 -29.48 -22.96
CA HIS A 34 59.61 -28.17 -22.33
C HIS A 34 58.38 -27.26 -22.55
N LEU A 35 57.79 -27.28 -23.75
CA LEU A 35 56.56 -26.53 -24.04
C LEU A 35 55.36 -27.05 -23.23
N GLN A 36 55.26 -28.37 -23.04
CA GLN A 36 54.19 -28.98 -22.24
C GLN A 36 54.35 -28.67 -20.74
N GLN A 37 55.58 -28.63 -20.21
CA GLN A 37 55.85 -28.20 -18.83
C GLN A 37 55.62 -26.70 -18.61
N GLN A 38 55.84 -25.86 -19.63
CA GLN A 38 55.66 -24.42 -19.51
C GLN A 38 54.20 -23.97 -19.65
N MET A 39 53.39 -24.69 -20.43
CA MET A 39 51.98 -24.34 -20.64
C MET A 39 51.02 -24.85 -19.54
N MET A 40 51.31 -25.96 -18.85
CA MET A 40 50.46 -26.44 -17.75
C MET A 40 50.24 -25.42 -16.61
N PRO A 41 51.27 -24.75 -16.06
CA PRO A 41 51.05 -23.76 -15.00
C PRO A 41 50.27 -22.55 -15.52
N GLN A 42 50.46 -22.16 -16.78
CA GLN A 42 49.73 -21.06 -17.39
C GLN A 42 48.24 -21.40 -17.60
N MET A 43 47.93 -22.65 -17.96
CA MET A 43 46.57 -23.16 -18.12
C MET A 43 45.84 -23.26 -16.76
N GLY A 44 46.54 -23.72 -15.72
CA GLY A 44 46.01 -23.72 -14.35
C GLY A 44 45.65 -22.31 -13.85
N HIS A 45 46.48 -21.32 -14.18
CA HIS A 45 46.19 -19.92 -13.85
C HIS A 45 44.96 -19.38 -14.59
N MET A 46 44.82 -19.71 -15.88
CA MET A 46 43.71 -19.26 -16.71
C MET A 46 42.37 -19.89 -16.28
N VAL A 47 42.39 -21.17 -15.87
CA VAL A 47 41.22 -21.85 -15.29
C VAL A 47 40.83 -21.24 -13.94
N GLY A 48 41.79 -20.90 -13.08
CA GLY A 48 41.53 -20.21 -11.82
C GLY A 48 40.93 -18.81 -12.01
N LEU A 49 41.38 -18.08 -13.04
CA LEU A 49 40.83 -16.78 -13.40
C LEU A 49 39.39 -16.88 -13.90
N LEU A 50 39.10 -17.87 -14.76
CA LEU A 50 37.75 -18.14 -15.26
C LEU A 50 36.78 -18.52 -14.13
N GLN A 51 37.21 -19.36 -13.18
CA GLN A 51 36.39 -19.69 -12.00
C GLN A 51 36.11 -18.45 -11.15
N SER A 52 37.12 -17.61 -10.92
CA SER A 52 36.96 -16.38 -10.14
C SER A 52 35.96 -15.41 -10.79
N MET A 53 36.04 -15.26 -12.12
CA MET A 53 35.15 -14.39 -12.87
C MET A 53 33.70 -14.89 -12.86
N MET A 54 33.51 -16.21 -12.95
CA MET A 54 32.18 -16.83 -12.90
C MET A 54 31.52 -16.66 -11.52
N GLY A 55 32.31 -16.80 -10.44
CA GLY A 55 31.86 -16.52 -9.07
C GLY A 55 31.42 -15.06 -8.90
N LEU A 56 32.21 -14.11 -9.42
CA LEU A 56 31.89 -12.68 -9.36
C LEU A 56 30.59 -12.36 -10.12
N LEU A 57 30.39 -12.99 -11.27
CA LEU A 57 29.21 -12.77 -12.11
C LEU A 57 27.94 -13.37 -11.48
N GLN A 58 28.08 -14.51 -10.83
CA GLN A 58 27.01 -15.13 -10.05
C GLN A 58 26.64 -14.27 -8.83
N GLU A 59 27.63 -13.74 -8.11
CA GLU A 59 27.41 -12.83 -6.99
C GLU A 59 26.72 -11.53 -7.43
N GLN A 60 27.14 -10.96 -8.56
CA GLN A 60 26.51 -9.77 -9.13
C GLN A 60 25.04 -10.03 -9.47
N GLN A 61 24.74 -11.19 -10.09
CA GLN A 61 23.37 -11.56 -10.41
C GLN A 61 22.51 -11.76 -9.14
N GLN A 62 23.09 -12.32 -8.08
CA GLN A 62 22.43 -12.47 -6.78
C GLN A 62 22.10 -11.12 -6.16
N ARG A 63 23.05 -10.18 -6.16
CA ARG A 63 22.83 -8.81 -5.65
C ARG A 63 21.76 -8.07 -6.43
N MET A 64 21.74 -8.22 -7.75
CA MET A 64 20.72 -7.59 -8.59
C MET A 64 19.32 -8.12 -8.29
N LYS A 65 19.18 -9.45 -8.12
CA LYS A 65 17.90 -10.05 -7.69
C LYS A 65 17.45 -9.53 -6.33
N GLN A 66 18.37 -9.43 -5.37
CA GLN A 66 18.06 -8.89 -4.05
C GLN A 66 17.58 -7.42 -4.13
N GLN A 67 18.28 -6.58 -4.91
CA GLN A 67 17.85 -5.20 -5.14
C GLN A 67 16.46 -5.13 -5.78
N MET A 68 16.20 -5.95 -6.81
CA MET A 68 14.91 -5.96 -7.49
C MET A 68 13.77 -6.34 -6.52
N THR A 69 13.98 -7.36 -5.68
CA THR A 69 13.00 -7.77 -4.66
C THR A 69 12.77 -6.67 -3.63
N GLN A 70 13.83 -6.00 -3.16
CA GLN A 70 13.68 -4.88 -2.21
C GLN A 70 12.89 -3.73 -2.84
N MET A 71 13.18 -3.39 -4.10
CA MET A 71 12.47 -2.34 -4.81
C MET A 71 10.98 -2.69 -5.03
N GLN A 72 10.68 -3.95 -5.33
CA GLN A 72 9.30 -4.42 -5.49
C GLN A 72 8.54 -4.36 -4.16
N GLN A 73 9.17 -4.71 -3.04
CA GLN A 73 8.58 -4.56 -1.71
C GLN A 73 8.33 -3.10 -1.32
N LEU A 74 9.27 -2.20 -1.66
CA LEU A 74 9.11 -0.77 -1.43
C LEU A 74 7.91 -0.22 -2.20
N MET A 75 7.78 -0.60 -3.47
CA MET A 75 6.67 -0.17 -4.32
C MET A 75 5.32 -0.65 -3.77
N LEU A 76 5.24 -1.90 -3.30
CA LEU A 76 4.04 -2.44 -2.65
C LEU A 76 3.66 -1.66 -1.39
N ARG A 77 4.62 -1.35 -0.51
CA ARG A 77 4.34 -0.55 0.69
C ARG A 77 3.86 0.84 0.34
N MET A 78 4.48 1.47 -0.66
CA MET A 78 4.09 2.80 -1.12
C MET A 78 2.67 2.80 -1.69
N GLN A 79 2.30 1.77 -2.46
CA GLN A 79 0.94 1.63 -2.98
C GLN A 79 -0.09 1.47 -1.85
N GLN A 80 0.20 0.63 -0.85
CA GLN A 80 -0.68 0.47 0.33
C GLN A 80 -0.83 1.77 1.11
N HIS A 81 0.27 2.50 1.31
CA HIS A 81 0.23 3.79 2.00
C HIS A 81 -0.62 4.82 1.26
N MET A 82 -0.44 4.91 -0.06
CA MET A 82 -1.22 5.81 -0.91
C MET A 82 -2.71 5.45 -0.87
N GLN A 83 -3.05 4.16 -0.92
CA GLN A 83 -4.44 3.70 -0.84
C GLN A 83 -5.09 4.11 0.50
N GLN A 84 -4.37 3.99 1.61
CA GLN A 84 -4.85 4.42 2.92
C GLN A 84 -5.10 5.92 2.98
N GLN A 85 -4.18 6.73 2.45
CA GLN A 85 -4.34 8.18 2.38
C GLN A 85 -5.56 8.58 1.53
N VAL A 86 -5.74 7.94 0.37
CA VAL A 86 -6.90 8.20 -0.50
C VAL A 86 -8.20 7.88 0.24
N ASN A 87 -8.26 6.77 0.97
CA ASN A 87 -9.45 6.42 1.74
C ASN A 87 -9.76 7.44 2.86
N GLN A 88 -8.73 7.92 3.56
CA GLN A 88 -8.89 8.95 4.60
C GLN A 88 -9.38 10.28 4.01
N ILE A 89 -8.81 10.69 2.88
CA ILE A 89 -9.23 11.91 2.17
C ILE A 89 -10.69 11.76 1.70
N ALA A 90 -11.05 10.62 1.11
CA ALA A 90 -12.41 10.38 0.65
C ALA A 90 -13.42 10.46 1.81
N GLN A 91 -13.11 9.88 2.96
CA GLN A 91 -13.95 9.99 4.17
C GLN A 91 -14.04 11.44 4.68
N GLY A 92 -12.94 12.19 4.64
CA GLY A 92 -12.91 13.61 4.98
C GLY A 92 -13.79 14.46 4.06
N VAL A 93 -13.74 14.21 2.74
CA VAL A 93 -14.57 14.92 1.75
C VAL A 93 -16.06 14.64 1.99
N VAL A 94 -16.45 13.38 2.19
CA VAL A 94 -17.86 13.03 2.50
C VAL A 94 -18.34 13.75 3.76
N THR A 95 -17.49 13.80 4.80
CA THR A 95 -17.82 14.49 6.06
C THR A 95 -17.99 16.00 5.85
N LEU A 96 -17.11 16.63 5.06
CA LEU A 96 -17.21 18.06 4.76
C LEU A 96 -18.45 18.38 3.95
N THR A 97 -18.75 17.61 2.91
CA THR A 97 -19.95 17.78 2.08
C THR A 97 -21.22 17.64 2.91
N ASN A 98 -21.29 16.63 3.79
CA ASN A 98 -22.43 16.46 4.69
C ASN A 98 -22.58 17.65 5.64
N ASN A 99 -21.49 18.15 6.24
CA ASN A 99 -21.58 19.31 7.13
C ASN A 99 -21.98 20.59 6.38
N GLN A 100 -21.50 20.79 5.15
CA GLN A 100 -21.89 21.93 4.32
C GLN A 100 -23.39 21.90 3.98
N ALA A 101 -23.92 20.73 3.66
CA ALA A 101 -25.35 20.54 3.40
C ALA A 101 -26.22 20.83 4.63
N LEU A 102 -25.71 20.51 5.84
CA LEU A 102 -26.43 20.75 7.09
C LEU A 102 -26.26 22.19 7.63
N LEU A 103 -25.26 22.95 7.15
CA LEU A 103 -24.88 24.22 7.74
C LEU A 103 -26.01 25.25 7.72
N GLN A 104 -26.71 25.41 6.59
CA GLN A 104 -27.80 26.37 6.48
C GLN A 104 -28.93 26.07 7.47
N MET A 105 -29.32 24.79 7.56
CA MET A 105 -30.34 24.31 8.49
C MET A 105 -29.91 24.50 9.95
N ARG A 106 -28.66 24.18 10.28
CA ARG A 106 -28.12 24.38 11.63
C ARG A 106 -28.09 25.85 12.03
N LEU A 107 -27.66 26.74 11.14
CA LEU A 107 -27.65 28.18 11.40
C LEU A 107 -29.06 28.73 11.58
N HIS A 108 -30.02 28.25 10.78
CA HIS A 108 -31.43 28.60 10.94
C HIS A 108 -31.97 28.15 12.31
N ASN A 109 -31.81 26.86 12.64
CA ASN A 109 -32.29 26.28 13.90
C ASN A 109 -31.62 26.91 15.13
N ALA A 110 -30.35 27.33 15.00
CA ALA A 110 -29.60 28.02 16.05
C ALA A 110 -30.20 29.40 16.38
N ALA A 111 -30.63 30.14 15.36
CA ALA A 111 -31.20 31.47 15.51
C ALA A 111 -32.69 31.46 15.89
N CYS A 112 -33.37 30.32 15.72
CA CYS A 112 -34.80 30.19 15.96
C CYS A 112 -35.17 30.22 17.45
N SER A 113 -36.34 30.82 17.74
CA SER A 113 -36.94 30.80 19.08
C SER A 113 -37.37 29.37 19.46
N VAL A 114 -37.65 29.14 20.75
CA VAL A 114 -38.00 27.81 21.27
C VAL A 114 -39.23 27.20 20.59
N ASN A 115 -40.19 28.03 20.17
CA ASN A 115 -41.45 27.61 19.56
C ASN A 115 -41.45 27.73 18.03
N ALA A 116 -40.37 28.22 17.43
CA ALA A 116 -40.28 28.31 15.98
C ALA A 116 -40.10 26.91 15.35
N PRO A 117 -40.63 26.68 14.13
CA PRO A 117 -40.45 25.42 13.43
C PRO A 117 -38.98 25.08 13.19
N LEU A 118 -38.61 23.82 13.44
CA LEU A 118 -37.28 23.29 13.12
C LEU A 118 -37.20 22.91 11.64
N GLN A 119 -36.06 23.23 11.03
CA GLN A 119 -35.68 22.72 9.72
C GLN A 119 -34.97 21.37 9.84
N TYR A 120 -35.11 20.56 8.80
CA TYR A 120 -34.58 19.21 8.72
C TYR A 120 -33.74 19.02 7.46
N PRO A 121 -32.87 18.00 7.41
CA PRO A 121 -32.20 17.62 6.17
C PRO A 121 -33.20 17.29 5.05
N ALA A 122 -32.80 17.55 3.81
CA ALA A 122 -33.61 17.18 2.65
C ALA A 122 -33.94 15.67 2.66
N GLY A 123 -35.19 15.33 2.34
CA GLY A 123 -35.67 13.94 2.33
C GLY A 123 -36.19 13.43 3.68
N VAL A 124 -36.01 14.16 4.77
CA VAL A 124 -36.64 13.81 6.06
C VAL A 124 -38.05 14.40 6.09
N MET A 125 -39.06 13.53 6.14
CA MET A 125 -40.44 13.97 6.37
C MET A 125 -40.64 14.33 7.84
N VAL A 126 -41.11 15.55 8.09
CA VAL A 126 -41.46 16.00 9.44
C VAL A 126 -42.86 15.49 9.76
N ALA A 127 -42.93 14.40 10.49
CA ALA A 127 -44.16 13.81 11.02
C ALA A 127 -43.96 13.49 12.51
N MET A 128 -44.96 12.91 13.19
CA MET A 128 -44.68 12.33 14.51
C MET A 128 -43.87 11.04 14.33
N PRO A 129 -42.78 10.82 15.08
CA PRO A 129 -42.39 11.49 16.33
C PRO A 129 -41.29 12.58 16.20
N GLN A 130 -41.02 13.10 14.99
CA GLN A 130 -40.04 14.17 14.80
C GLN A 130 -40.49 15.47 15.50
N PRO A 131 -39.61 16.14 16.27
CA PRO A 131 -39.97 17.37 16.96
C PRO A 131 -40.21 18.51 15.95
N HIS A 132 -41.35 19.19 16.04
CA HIS A 132 -41.65 20.30 15.14
C HIS A 132 -40.97 21.59 15.63
N THR A 133 -40.75 21.71 16.93
CA THR A 133 -40.12 22.85 17.60
C THR A 133 -39.00 22.40 18.55
N ARG A 134 -38.22 23.36 19.07
CA ARG A 134 -37.21 23.05 20.11
C ARG A 134 -37.86 22.60 21.41
N LEU A 135 -39.06 23.11 21.71
CA LEU A 135 -39.83 22.67 22.88
C LEU A 135 -40.18 21.17 22.76
N ASP A 136 -40.62 20.72 21.59
CA ASP A 136 -40.93 19.30 21.36
C ASP A 136 -39.69 18.43 21.53
N LEU A 137 -38.53 18.91 21.07
CA LEU A 137 -37.25 18.22 21.20
C LEU A 137 -36.91 17.96 22.67
N ILE A 138 -37.09 18.97 23.53
CA ILE A 138 -36.85 18.87 24.97
C ILE A 138 -37.78 17.83 25.63
N HIS A 139 -38.98 17.63 25.09
CA HIS A 139 -39.97 16.70 25.64
C HIS A 139 -39.96 15.30 25.00
N LEU A 140 -39.05 15.00 24.05
CA LEU A 140 -38.99 13.70 23.40
C LEU A 140 -38.81 12.55 24.41
N THR A 141 -39.67 11.54 24.38
CA THR A 141 -39.51 10.33 25.20
C THR A 141 -38.32 9.49 24.72
N ALA A 142 -37.86 8.53 25.54
CA ALA A 142 -36.78 7.62 25.18
C ALA A 142 -37.03 6.90 23.83
N ASN A 143 -38.25 6.38 23.65
CA ASN A 143 -38.66 5.69 22.43
C ASN A 143 -38.69 6.64 21.23
N ASN A 144 -39.24 7.84 21.40
CA ASN A 144 -39.27 8.83 20.32
C ASN A 144 -37.86 9.26 19.92
N CYS A 145 -36.96 9.45 20.89
CA CYS A 145 -35.55 9.73 20.62
C CYS A 145 -34.88 8.64 19.77
N GLN A 146 -35.20 7.35 19.99
CA GLN A 146 -34.65 6.27 19.17
C GLN A 146 -35.17 6.33 17.73
N VAL A 147 -36.47 6.56 17.55
CA VAL A 147 -37.09 6.68 16.21
C VAL A 147 -36.52 7.88 15.46
N VAL A 148 -36.43 9.04 16.12
CA VAL A 148 -35.86 10.26 15.52
C VAL A 148 -34.39 10.07 15.17
N ALA A 149 -33.60 9.43 16.05
CA ALA A 149 -32.20 9.14 15.76
C ALA A 149 -32.03 8.22 14.54
N ALA A 150 -32.88 7.20 14.39
CA ALA A 150 -32.87 6.31 13.24
C ALA A 150 -33.20 7.04 11.94
N VAL A 151 -34.23 7.90 11.96
CA VAL A 151 -34.63 8.69 10.78
C VAL A 151 -33.56 9.70 10.37
N LEU A 152 -32.85 10.28 11.34
CA LEU A 152 -31.73 11.18 11.10
C LEU A 152 -30.40 10.45 10.82
N ALA A 153 -30.40 9.11 10.76
CA ALA A 153 -29.22 8.27 10.61
C ALA A 153 -28.08 8.62 11.59
N LEU A 154 -28.44 8.93 12.84
CA LEU A 154 -27.47 9.27 13.89
C LEU A 154 -26.74 8.01 14.37
N PRO A 155 -25.47 8.12 14.76
CA PRO A 155 -24.74 7.03 15.38
C PRO A 155 -25.48 6.49 16.62
N ASP A 156 -25.46 5.16 16.77
CA ASP A 156 -26.02 4.51 17.94
C ASP A 156 -25.26 4.89 19.21
N LEU A 157 -26.01 4.97 20.31
CA LEU A 157 -25.46 5.19 21.64
C LEU A 157 -25.62 3.91 22.48
N PRO A 158 -24.79 3.72 23.53
CA PRO A 158 -24.94 2.61 24.45
C PRO A 158 -26.37 2.44 24.98
N HIS A 159 -26.82 1.21 25.25
CA HIS A 159 -28.21 0.92 25.61
C HIS A 159 -28.68 1.60 26.91
N ASN A 160 -27.75 1.94 27.80
CA ASN A 160 -28.01 2.64 29.06
C ASN A 160 -27.86 4.17 28.95
N THR A 161 -27.81 4.72 27.74
CA THR A 161 -27.62 6.15 27.53
C THR A 161 -28.83 6.94 28.04
N PRO A 162 -28.62 7.95 28.92
CA PRO A 162 -29.70 8.82 29.37
C PRO A 162 -30.43 9.48 28.21
N VAL A 163 -31.76 9.59 28.31
CA VAL A 163 -32.61 10.24 27.28
C VAL A 163 -32.11 11.65 26.97
N LEU A 164 -31.65 12.37 27.99
CA LEU A 164 -31.07 13.72 27.86
C LEU A 164 -29.89 13.75 26.88
N GLN A 165 -29.01 12.75 26.92
CA GLN A 165 -27.85 12.67 26.04
C GLN A 165 -28.26 12.37 24.59
N ARG A 166 -29.29 11.55 24.38
CA ARG A 166 -29.86 11.29 23.05
C ARG A 166 -30.59 12.54 22.51
N ARG A 167 -31.35 13.26 23.33
CA ARG A 167 -31.95 14.56 22.98
C ARG A 167 -30.87 15.56 22.56
N LYS A 168 -29.79 15.66 23.35
CA LYS A 168 -28.65 16.51 23.02
C LYS A 168 -28.01 16.14 21.68
N GLN A 169 -27.77 14.85 21.41
CA GLN A 169 -27.23 14.38 20.12
C GLN A 169 -28.13 14.81 18.94
N ILE A 170 -29.46 14.68 19.08
CA ILE A 170 -30.42 15.12 18.07
C ILE A 170 -30.37 16.65 17.90
N ALA A 171 -30.33 17.39 19.01
CA ALA A 171 -30.26 18.85 18.99
C ALA A 171 -28.97 19.34 18.32
N ASP A 172 -27.82 18.77 18.68
CA ASP A 172 -26.52 19.08 18.10
C ASP A 172 -26.51 18.79 16.59
N PHE A 173 -27.10 17.67 16.18
CA PHE A 173 -27.21 17.33 14.76
C PHE A 173 -28.04 18.36 13.98
N LEU A 174 -29.19 18.76 14.54
CA LEU A 174 -30.10 19.75 13.94
C LEU A 174 -29.61 21.19 14.10
N GLY A 175 -28.58 21.45 14.93
CA GLY A 175 -28.12 22.80 15.27
C GLY A 175 -29.11 23.57 16.16
N ALA A 176 -29.95 22.86 16.91
CA ALA A 176 -30.88 23.45 17.86
C ALA A 176 -30.20 23.63 19.23
N PRO A 177 -30.18 24.84 19.84
CA PRO A 177 -29.55 25.03 21.13
C PRO A 177 -30.30 24.25 22.21
N PHE A 178 -29.55 23.48 23.01
CA PHE A 178 -30.06 22.57 24.02
C PHE A 178 -29.38 22.86 25.36
N ASN A 179 -30.04 23.68 26.17
CA ASN A 179 -29.60 24.11 27.49
C ASN A 179 -30.63 23.69 28.54
#